data_AF-A0AAN8FUW3-F1
#
_entry.id   AF-A0AAN8FUW3-F1
#
_cell.length_a   1.000
_cell.length_b   1.000
_cell.length_c   1.000
_cell.angle_alpha   90.00
_cell.angle_beta   90.00
_cell.angle_gamma   90.00
#
_symmetry.space_group_name_H-M   'P 1'
#
loop_
_entity.id
_entity.type
_entity.pdbx_description
1 polymer ?
#
loop_
_entity_poly.entity_id
_entity_poly.type
_entity_poly.pdbx_seq_one_letter_code
_entity_poly.pdbx_strand_id
1 'polypeptide(L)'
;MLIQELYAIGITSLLGGCFPVYPVSTALGRTMVNVNSGSKTLLSTVFSCALLLATILWLGPYLRALPRCVLASIITVALKSMFMKCAQVKRIYSISKIDFTIWMVSFFCTALINVMEGLAISILFALFTVICRSQWYV
;
A
#
# COMPACT_ATOMS: atom_id res chain seq x y z
N MET A 1 3.85 13.63 15.06
CA MET A 1 3.93 13.20 13.65
C MET A 1 2.84 12.19 13.30
N LEU A 2 2.84 10.97 13.87
CA LEU A 2 1.83 9.94 13.57
C LEU A 2 0.37 10.38 13.76
N ILE A 3 0.06 11.08 14.86
CA ILE A 3 -1.30 11.59 15.13
C ILE A 3 -1.76 12.59 14.05
N GLN A 4 -0.83 13.40 13.52
CA GLN A 4 -1.12 14.36 12.47
C GLN A 4 -1.40 13.67 11.13
N GLU A 5 -0.65 12.62 10.78
CA GLU A 5 -0.90 11.81 9.58
C GLU A 5 -2.25 11.10 9.66
N LEU A 6 -2.59 10.55 10.83
CA LEU A 6 -3.89 9.90 11.05
C LEU A 6 -5.04 10.89 10.90
N TYR A 7 -4.91 12.07 11.51
CA TYR A 7 -5.91 13.13 11.41
C TYR A 7 -6.07 13.62 9.97
N ALA A 8 -4.96 13.77 9.22
CA ALA A 8 -4.98 14.15 7.81
C ALA A 8 -5.69 13.12 6.92
N ILE A 9 -5.42 11.82 7.09
CA ILE A 9 -6.11 10.75 6.35
C ILE A 9 -7.60 10.69 6.71
N GLY A 10 -7.93 10.89 7.99
CA GLY A 10 -9.31 10.97 8.47
C GLY A 10 -10.09 12.10 7.81
N ILE A 11 -9.56 13.33 7.85
CA ILE A 11 -10.19 14.49 7.18
C ILE A 11 -10.30 14.26 5.68
N THR A 12 -9.26 13.75 5.03
CA THR A 12 -9.26 13.48 3.58
C THR A 12 -10.35 12.49 3.21
N SER A 13 -10.55 11.44 4.01
CA SER A 13 -11.60 10.44 3.77
C SER A 13 -13.00 11.00 4.03
N LEU A 14 -13.17 11.85 5.06
CA LEU A 14 -14.44 12.53 5.34
C LEU A 14 -14.83 13.48 4.20
N LEU A 15 -13.90 14.31 3.75
CA LEU A 15 -14.09 15.21 2.60
C LEU A 15 -14.32 14.41 1.32
N GLY A 16 -13.58 13.30 1.14
CA GLY A 16 -13.75 12.39 0.00
C GLY A 16 -15.11 11.71 -0.03
N GLY A 17 -15.69 11.39 1.13
CA GLY A 17 -17.01 10.76 1.24
C GLY A 17 -18.18 11.67 0.83
N CYS A 18 -17.98 13.00 0.77
CA CYS A 18 -18.95 13.92 0.18
C CYS A 18 -19.03 13.82 -1.35
N PHE A 19 -18.07 13.13 -1.98
CA PHE A 19 -17.99 12.91 -3.41
C PHE A 19 -18.03 11.40 -3.71
N PRO A 20 -18.36 10.97 -4.94
CA PRO A 20 -18.29 9.56 -5.34
C PRO A 20 -16.82 9.13 -5.54
N VAL A 21 -16.04 9.13 -4.46
CA VAL A 21 -14.61 8.81 -4.42
C VAL A 21 -14.38 7.61 -3.52
N TYR A 22 -13.52 6.70 -3.96
CA TYR A 22 -13.06 5.58 -3.14
C TYR A 22 -12.13 6.06 -2.02
N PRO A 23 -12.10 5.38 -0.85
CA PRO A 23 -11.23 5.75 0.26
C PRO A 23 -9.78 5.80 -0.20
N VAL A 24 -9.14 6.94 0.07
CA VAL A 24 -7.79 7.23 -0.41
C VAL A 24 -6.78 6.74 0.62
N SER A 25 -5.72 6.10 0.14
CA SER A 25 -4.59 5.68 0.97
C SER A 25 -3.28 6.23 0.41
N THR A 26 -2.24 6.23 1.24
CA THR A 26 -0.92 6.75 0.91
C THR A 26 -0.26 5.89 -0.17
N ALA A 27 -0.10 6.43 -1.37
CA ALA A 27 0.52 5.72 -2.49
C ALA A 27 2.06 5.75 -2.42
N LEU A 28 2.63 4.87 -1.59
CA LEU A 28 4.09 4.79 -1.35
C LEU A 28 4.92 4.78 -2.64
N GLY A 29 4.48 4.05 -3.69
CA GLY A 29 5.18 4.00 -4.97
C GLY A 29 5.28 5.37 -5.66
N ARG A 30 4.21 6.16 -5.63
CA ARG A 30 4.19 7.51 -6.21
C ARG A 30 5.01 8.49 -5.39
N THR A 31 4.94 8.39 -4.06
CA THR A 31 5.73 9.23 -3.15
C THR A 31 7.23 8.96 -3.31
N MET A 32 7.64 7.69 -3.46
CA MET A 32 9.06 7.33 -3.63
C MET A 32 9.65 7.90 -4.92
N VAL A 33 8.88 7.88 -6.02
CA VAL A 33 9.29 8.54 -7.26
C VAL A 33 9.39 10.04 -7.08
N ASN A 34 8.39 10.69 -6.45
CA ASN A 34 8.42 12.14 -6.20
C ASN A 34 9.60 12.57 -5.32
N VAL A 35 9.96 11.77 -4.31
CA VAL A 35 11.15 11.99 -3.47
C VAL A 35 12.44 11.80 -4.29
N ASN A 36 12.51 10.76 -5.12
CA ASN A 36 13.67 10.50 -5.98
C ASN A 36 13.85 11.58 -7.06
N SER A 37 12.77 12.24 -7.48
CA SER A 37 12.80 13.42 -8.36
C SER A 37 13.28 14.71 -7.66
N GLY A 38 13.70 14.63 -6.39
CA GLY A 38 14.26 15.78 -5.64
C GLY A 38 13.21 16.74 -5.11
N SER A 39 11.93 16.34 -5.09
CA SER A 39 10.83 17.19 -4.67
C SER A 39 10.80 17.36 -3.14
N LYS A 40 10.93 18.60 -2.66
CA LYS A 40 11.00 18.93 -1.22
C LYS A 40 9.74 19.64 -0.69
N THR A 41 8.79 19.99 -1.55
CA THR A 41 7.61 20.81 -1.20
C THR A 41 6.31 20.15 -1.65
N LEU A 42 5.20 20.46 -0.95
CA LEU A 42 3.86 20.00 -1.33
C LEU A 42 3.37 20.59 -2.67
N LEU A 43 4.03 21.63 -3.18
CA LEU A 43 3.68 22.26 -4.46
C LEU A 43 3.71 21.26 -5.62
N SER A 44 4.66 20.32 -5.61
CA SER A 44 4.74 19.25 -6.62
C SER A 44 3.48 18.40 -6.69
N THR A 45 2.87 18.10 -5.54
CA THR A 45 1.63 17.34 -5.45
C THR A 45 0.44 18.15 -5.96
N VAL A 46 0.41 19.46 -5.69
CA VAL A 46 -0.64 20.37 -6.20
C VAL A 46 -0.58 20.45 -7.72
N PHE A 47 0.61 20.66 -8.30
CA PHE A 47 0.80 20.65 -9.75
C PHE A 47 0.41 19.30 -10.37
N SER A 48 0.80 18.19 -9.75
CA SER A 48 0.43 16.85 -10.20
C SER A 48 -1.09 16.65 -10.20
N CYS A 49 -1.78 17.13 -9.17
CA CYS A 49 -3.24 17.05 -9.08
C CYS A 49 -3.93 17.91 -10.15
N ALA A 50 -3.45 19.13 -10.38
CA ALA A 50 -3.98 20.02 -11.40
C ALA A 50 -3.77 19.45 -12.82
N LEU A 51 -2.59 18.89 -13.10
CA LEU A 51 -2.30 18.20 -14.36
C LEU A 51 -3.18 16.95 -14.54
N LEU A 52 -3.39 16.17 -13.48
CA LEU A 52 -4.31 15.03 -13.50
C LEU A 52 -5.75 15.46 -13.82
N LEU A 53 -6.23 16.55 -13.22
CA LEU A 53 -7.56 17.08 -13.50
C LEU A 53 -7.68 17.55 -14.96
N ALA A 54 -6.70 18.31 -15.46
CA ALA A 54 -6.68 18.79 -16.83
C ALA A 54 -6.62 17.64 -17.86
N THR A 55 -5.80 16.63 -17.59
CA THR A 55 -5.70 15.44 -18.46
C THR A 55 -7.00 14.63 -18.45
N ILE A 56 -7.68 14.47 -17.32
CA ILE A 56 -8.97 13.77 -17.30
C ILE A 56 -10.03 14.53 -18.12
N LEU A 57 -10.06 15.87 -18.03
CA LEU A 57 -11.06 16.68 -18.75
C LEU A 57 -10.82 16.69 -20.26
N TRP A 58 -9.58 16.84 -20.72
CA TRP A 58 -9.24 16.87 -22.15
C TRP A 58 -9.08 15.48 -22.78
N LEU A 59 -8.46 14.54 -22.08
CA LEU A 59 -8.17 13.18 -22.57
C LEU A 59 -9.26 12.16 -22.21
N GLY A 60 -10.25 12.54 -21.40
CA GLY A 60 -11.41 11.70 -21.05
C GLY A 60 -12.06 10.95 -22.22
N PRO A 61 -12.34 11.58 -23.39
CA PRO A 61 -12.90 10.85 -24.53
C PRO A 61 -11.92 9.89 -25.19
N TYR A 62 -10.62 10.19 -25.19
CA TYR A 62 -9.58 9.33 -25.76
C TYR A 62 -9.27 8.11 -24.88
N LEU A 63 -9.36 8.27 -23.55
CA LEU A 63 -9.17 7.19 -22.59
C LEU A 63 -10.26 6.11 -22.67
N ARG A 64 -11.41 6.39 -23.28
CA ARG A 64 -12.47 5.39 -23.50
C ARG A 64 -12.07 4.32 -24.51
N ALA A 65 -11.19 4.65 -25.46
CA ALA A 65 -10.67 3.72 -26.45
C ALA A 65 -9.48 2.89 -25.93
N LEU A 66 -9.01 3.13 -24.70
CA LEU A 66 -7.87 2.39 -24.17
C LEU A 66 -8.22 0.90 -23.95
N PRO A 67 -7.48 -0.03 -24.57
CA PRO A 67 -7.71 -1.45 -24.35
C PRO A 67 -7.36 -1.82 -22.90
N ARG A 68 -8.19 -2.65 -22.29
CA ARG A 68 -7.98 -3.18 -20.92
C ARG A 68 -6.60 -3.81 -20.72
N CYS A 69 -6.00 -4.30 -21.81
CA CYS A 69 -4.65 -4.85 -21.82
C CYS A 69 -3.57 -3.86 -21.35
N VAL A 70 -3.69 -2.57 -21.71
CA VAL A 70 -2.72 -1.55 -21.30
C VAL A 70 -2.84 -1.28 -19.80
N LEU A 71 -4.06 -1.19 -19.28
CA LEU A 71 -4.31 -1.03 -17.83
C LEU A 71 -3.76 -2.22 -17.05
N ALA A 72 -3.97 -3.44 -17.54
CA ALA A 72 -3.44 -4.65 -16.92
C ALA A 72 -1.89 -4.63 -16.89
N SER A 73 -1.25 -4.21 -17.97
CA SER A 73 0.22 -4.09 -18.04
C SER A 73 0.77 -3.07 -17.02
N ILE A 74 0.09 -1.93 -16.83
CA ILE A 74 0.50 -0.94 -15.83
C ILE A 74 0.40 -1.53 -14.41
N ILE A 75 -0.68 -2.28 -14.13
CA ILE A 75 -0.88 -2.93 -12.83
C ILE A 75 0.19 -4.01 -12.57
N THR A 76 0.54 -4.83 -13.57
CA THR A 76 1.58 -5.86 -13.38
C THR A 76 2.96 -5.26 -13.13
N VAL A 77 3.30 -4.15 -13.80
CA VAL A 77 4.53 -3.40 -13.52
C VAL A 77 4.53 -2.81 -12.11
N ALA A 78 3.39 -2.27 -11.65
CA ALA A 78 3.26 -1.76 -10.27
C ALA A 78 3.43 -2.89 -9.23
N LEU A 79 2.86 -4.06 -9.49
CA LEU A 79 2.98 -5.24 -8.64
C LEU A 79 4.41 -5.80 -8.59
N LYS A 80 5.19 -5.67 -9.67
CA LYS A 80 6.60 -6.09 -9.70
C LYS A 80 7.42 -5.49 -8.56
N SER A 81 7.15 -4.22 -8.21
CA SER A 81 7.81 -3.54 -7.08
C SER A 81 7.47 -4.18 -5.73
N MET A 82 6.22 -4.63 -5.55
CA MET A 82 5.82 -5.39 -4.36
C MET A 82 6.43 -6.79 -4.34
N PHE A 83 6.46 -7.50 -5.47
CA PHE A 83 7.08 -8.82 -5.56
C PHE A 83 8.59 -8.81 -5.27
N MET A 84 9.30 -7.72 -5.58
CA MET A 84 10.71 -7.60 -5.16
C MET A 84 10.87 -7.63 -3.63
N LYS A 85 9.87 -7.23 -2.85
CA LYS A 85 9.90 -7.38 -1.39
C LYS A 85 9.79 -8.85 -0.94
N CYS A 86 9.15 -9.73 -1.71
CA CYS A 86 9.19 -11.17 -1.43
C CYS A 86 10.61 -11.74 -1.54
N ALA A 87 11.51 -11.16 -2.34
CA ALA A 87 12.91 -11.59 -2.37
C ALA A 87 13.62 -11.32 -1.04
N GLN A 88 13.18 -10.32 -0.26
CA GLN A 88 13.71 -10.03 1.08
C GLN A 88 13.31 -11.08 2.12
N VAL A 89 12.29 -11.91 1.85
CA VAL A 89 11.86 -13.00 2.73
C VAL A 89 12.96 -14.05 2.90
N LYS A 90 13.74 -14.33 1.84
CA LYS A 90 14.91 -15.22 1.94
C LYS A 90 15.94 -14.70 2.94
N ARG A 91 16.07 -13.37 3.05
CA ARG A 91 16.97 -12.73 4.02
C ARG A 91 16.41 -12.81 5.45
N ILE A 92 15.10 -12.66 5.63
CA ILE A 92 14.43 -12.83 6.93
C ILE A 92 14.59 -14.25 7.46
N TYR A 93 14.49 -15.26 6.59
CA TYR A 93 14.70 -16.67 6.96
C TYR A 93 16.07 -16.92 7.62
N SER A 94 17.12 -16.22 7.16
CA SER A 94 18.47 -16.35 7.71
C SER A 94 18.67 -15.64 9.06
N ILE A 95 17.79 -14.71 9.43
CA ILE A 95 17.93 -13.87 10.63
C ILE A 95 17.11 -14.44 11.80
N SER A 96 15.86 -14.85 11.54
CA SER A 96 14.96 -15.35 12.59
C SER A 96 13.86 -16.23 11.98
N LYS A 97 13.80 -17.49 12.43
CA LYS A 97 12.76 -18.45 11.98
C LYS A 97 11.34 -18.02 12.40
N ILE A 98 11.22 -17.25 13.48
CA ILE A 98 9.92 -16.83 14.04
C ILE A 98 9.26 -15.76 13.15
N ASP A 99 10.02 -14.74 12.76
CA ASP A 99 9.54 -13.67 11.87
C ASP A 99 9.15 -14.21 10.49
N PHE A 100 9.87 -15.23 10.00
CA PHE A 100 9.52 -15.93 8.77
C PHE A 100 8.18 -16.68 8.88
N THR A 101 7.90 -17.34 10.00
CA THR A 101 6.62 -18.03 10.22
C THR A 101 5.45 -17.03 10.26
N ILE A 102 5.60 -15.90 10.94
CA ILE A 102 4.57 -14.85 10.97
C ILE A 102 4.30 -14.32 9.55
N TRP A 103 5.36 -14.08 8.77
CA TRP A 103 5.22 -13.64 7.38
C TRP A 103 4.49 -14.67 6.52
N MET A 104 4.85 -15.94 6.64
CA MET A 104 4.23 -17.03 5.88
C MET A 104 2.74 -17.16 6.21
N VAL A 105 2.39 -17.20 7.49
CA VAL A 105 0.99 -17.29 7.93
C VAL A 105 0.19 -16.09 7.42
N SER A 106 0.73 -14.87 7.55
CA SER A 106 0.08 -13.66 7.05
C SER A 106 -0.17 -13.72 5.53
N PHE A 107 0.81 -14.19 4.76
CA PHE A 107 0.70 -14.31 3.32
C PHE A 107 -0.37 -15.34 2.91
N PHE A 108 -0.35 -16.54 3.48
CA PHE A 108 -1.33 -17.58 3.14
C PHE A 108 -2.74 -17.23 3.60
N CYS A 109 -2.92 -16.69 4.80
CA CYS A 109 -4.24 -16.26 5.27
C CYS A 109 -4.85 -15.17 4.38
N THR A 110 -4.04 -14.19 3.97
CA THR A 110 -4.50 -13.10 3.09
C THR A 110 -4.79 -13.59 1.66
N ALA A 111 -4.00 -14.54 1.15
CA ALA A 111 -4.13 -15.07 -0.21
C ALA A 111 -5.30 -16.06 -0.38
N LEU A 112 -5.61 -16.87 0.65
CA LEU A 112 -6.59 -17.95 0.54
C LEU A 112 -8.00 -17.56 1.01
N ILE A 113 -8.13 -16.69 2.01
CA ILE A 113 -9.42 -16.39 2.65
C ILE A 113 -9.97 -15.09 2.06
N ASN A 114 -9.43 -13.95 2.50
CA ASN A 114 -9.77 -12.60 2.07
C ASN A 114 -8.80 -11.64 2.74
N VAL A 115 -8.61 -10.44 2.16
CA VAL A 115 -7.64 -9.46 2.71
C VAL A 115 -8.02 -9.01 4.13
N MET A 116 -9.31 -8.76 4.38
CA MET A 116 -9.79 -8.28 5.69
C MET A 116 -9.65 -9.34 6.78
N GLU A 117 -10.16 -10.56 6.53
CA GLU A 117 -10.09 -11.65 7.50
C GLU A 117 -8.66 -12.17 7.69
N GLY A 118 -7.90 -12.29 6.59
CA GLY A 118 -6.51 -12.70 6.63
C GLY A 118 -5.65 -11.75 7.46
N LEU A 119 -5.88 -10.44 7.35
CA LEU A 119 -5.22 -9.44 8.19
C LEU A 119 -5.56 -9.64 9.67
N ALA A 120 -6.84 -9.84 10.02
CA ALA A 120 -7.26 -10.05 11.41
C ALA A 120 -6.60 -11.30 12.03
N ILE A 121 -6.59 -12.42 11.31
CA ILE A 121 -5.96 -13.68 11.75
C ILE A 121 -4.45 -13.49 11.92
N SER A 122 -3.80 -12.80 10.99
CA SER A 122 -2.36 -12.55 11.04
C SER A 122 -1.93 -11.71 12.24
N ILE A 123 -2.72 -10.69 12.61
CA ILE A 123 -2.46 -9.85 13.78
C ILE A 123 -2.61 -10.66 15.06
N LEU A 124 -3.66 -11.48 15.17
CA LEU A 124 -3.86 -12.38 16.30
C LEU A 124 -2.69 -13.35 16.47
N PHE A 125 -2.25 -13.96 15.37
CA PHE A 125 -1.12 -14.89 15.37
C PHE A 125 0.21 -14.19 15.74
N ALA A 126 0.44 -12.98 15.23
CA ALA A 126 1.60 -12.18 15.58
C ALA A 126 1.63 -11.84 17.08
N LEU A 127 0.50 -11.38 17.64
CA LEU A 127 0.38 -11.08 19.07
C LEU A 127 0.62 -12.34 19.93
N PHE A 128 0.02 -13.46 19.56
CA PHE A 128 0.22 -14.74 20.25
C PHE A 128 1.71 -15.15 20.29
N THR A 129 2.39 -15.01 19.15
CA THR A 129 3.82 -15.33 19.03
C THR A 129 4.69 -14.42 19.91
N VAL A 130 4.37 -13.12 20.00
CA VAL A 130 5.07 -12.18 20.88
C VAL A 130 4.88 -12.54 22.35
N ILE A 131 3.67 -12.94 22.75
CA ILE A 131 3.39 -13.35 24.14
C ILE A 131 4.20 -14.61 24.49
N CYS A 132 4.18 -15.65 23.65
CA CYS A 132 4.98 -16.86 23.87
C CYS A 132 6.48 -16.55 23.99
N ARG A 133 7.00 -15.62 23.17
CA ARG A 133 8.39 -15.18 23.27
C ARG A 133 8.67 -14.45 24.58
N SER A 134 7.76 -13.58 25.02
CA SER A 134 7.94 -12.81 26.27
C SER A 134 7.96 -13.72 27.50
N GLN A 135 7.17 -14.81 27.50
CA GLN A 135 7.14 -15.78 28.59
C GLN A 135 8.40 -16.65 28.66
N TRP A 136 9.08 -16.89 27.53
CA TRP A 136 10.30 -17.69 27.49
C TRP A 136 11.57 -16.90 27.90
N TYR A 137 11.48 -15.57 27.93
CA TYR A 137 12.60 -14.68 28.31
C TYR A 137 12.57 -14.25 29.79
N VAL A 138 11.55 -14.68 30.55
CA VAL A 138 11.46 -14.56 32.02
C VAL A 138 11.90 -15.87 32.65
#